data_AF-A0A875S158-F1
#
_entry.id   AF-A0A875S158-F1
#
_cell.length_a   1.000
_cell.length_b   1.000
_cell.length_c   1.000
_cell.angle_alpha   90.00
_cell.angle_beta   90.00
_cell.angle_gamma   90.00
#
_symmetry.space_group_name_H-M   'P 1'
#
loop_
_entity.id
_entity.type
_entity.pdbx_description
1 polymer ?
#
loop_
_entity_poly.entity_id
_entity_poly.type
_entity_poly.pdbx_seq_one_letter_code
_entity_poly.pdbx_strand_id
1 'polypeptide(L)'
;MGIRGLNALVSENAPKAIRSSELKSLFGRKVAIDASMCLYQFLIAVRQQDGSVLTNESGRTTSHLMGFFYRTIRMAGHGIKPCYVFDGKPPVMKGGELEKRLKRREDAEKKATEAKEAGQAAELMKYQRRTVRVTREQNEDAKKLLKLMGIPFVEAPCEAESQCAELAKAGKVYGAASEDMDTLCYQPPFLLRNLTAAEARKLKIDEYNIKEVLKGFDMPIEQFIDMCILLGCDYCETIRGVGPVTAMKMIRKYGSLEKIVETIENDPKSKYKVPENWPYKEARQLFLHPEVTPGSEVDLKWTEPDIDALINFMVKENGFNEQRIRDGAAKLSKALKSGTQERLDSFFRVSGTKSSNKKRTTKEEAKNGNKKKTRRRR
;
A
#
# COMPACT_ATOMS: atom_id res chain seq x y z
N MET A 1 -1.90 1.72 -7.15
CA MET A 1 -2.48 1.03 -8.31
C MET A 1 -3.97 0.89 -8.01
N GLY A 2 -4.68 -0.11 -8.55
CA GLY A 2 -6.08 -0.44 -8.26
C GLY A 2 -7.08 0.63 -8.67
N ILE A 3 -7.45 1.55 -7.76
CA ILE A 3 -8.50 2.54 -8.04
C ILE A 3 -7.94 3.84 -8.62
N ARG A 4 -8.35 4.17 -9.85
CA ARG A 4 -7.86 5.37 -10.56
C ARG A 4 -8.28 6.66 -9.87
N GLY A 5 -7.30 7.52 -9.55
CA GLY A 5 -7.56 8.85 -8.99
C GLY A 5 -8.07 8.89 -7.54
N LEU A 6 -8.25 7.73 -6.89
CA LEU A 6 -8.81 7.67 -5.53
C LEU A 6 -7.98 8.44 -4.51
N ASN A 7 -6.65 8.36 -4.61
CA ASN A 7 -5.76 9.07 -3.68
C ASN A 7 -5.98 10.60 -3.68
N ALA A 8 -6.16 11.18 -4.86
CA ALA A 8 -6.42 12.60 -5.00
C ALA A 8 -7.80 12.97 -4.42
N LEU A 9 -8.81 12.15 -4.70
CA LEU A 9 -10.16 12.35 -4.15
C LEU A 9 -10.18 12.27 -2.62
N VAL A 10 -9.47 11.31 -2.02
CA VAL A 10 -9.38 11.18 -0.56
C VAL A 10 -8.68 12.40 0.03
N SER A 11 -7.62 12.88 -0.60
CA SER A 11 -6.90 14.09 -0.14
C SER A 11 -7.78 15.33 -0.17
N GLU A 12 -8.66 15.45 -1.17
CA GLU A 12 -9.57 16.59 -1.33
C GLU A 12 -10.79 16.52 -0.41
N ASN A 13 -11.43 15.36 -0.32
CA ASN A 13 -12.74 15.20 0.34
C ASN A 13 -12.62 14.72 1.79
N ALA A 14 -11.55 14.00 2.14
CA ALA A 14 -11.30 13.46 3.47
C ALA A 14 -9.87 13.74 3.96
N PRO A 15 -9.38 15.01 3.94
CA PRO A 15 -8.00 15.32 4.32
C PRO A 15 -7.65 14.91 5.76
N LYS A 16 -8.64 14.90 6.66
CA LYS A 16 -8.47 14.45 8.06
C LYS A 16 -8.22 12.96 8.19
N ALA A 17 -8.51 12.18 7.15
CA ALA A 17 -8.25 10.75 7.11
C ALA A 17 -6.78 10.41 6.86
N ILE A 18 -5.99 11.36 6.37
CA ILE A 18 -4.59 11.17 5.99
C ILE A 18 -3.68 11.76 7.07
N ARG A 19 -2.74 10.96 7.55
CA ARG A 19 -1.67 11.40 8.44
C ARG A 19 -0.33 10.98 7.87
N SER A 20 0.56 11.95 7.65
CA SER A 20 1.94 11.68 7.22
C SER A 20 2.90 11.73 8.41
N SER A 21 3.64 10.66 8.65
CA SER A 21 4.60 10.58 9.76
C SER A 21 5.91 9.90 9.38
N GLU A 22 6.93 10.03 10.23
CA GLU A 22 8.18 9.30 10.05
C GLU A 22 8.01 7.82 10.42
N LEU A 23 8.85 6.94 9.85
CA LEU A 23 8.83 5.50 10.10
C LEU A 23 8.88 5.14 11.59
N LYS A 24 9.68 5.89 12.37
CA LYS A 24 9.81 5.72 13.84
C LYS A 24 8.49 5.85 14.60
N SER A 25 7.49 6.55 14.03
CA SER A 25 6.17 6.70 14.66
C SER A 25 5.39 5.38 14.75
N LEU A 26 5.77 4.38 13.96
CA LEU A 26 5.19 3.03 13.93
C LEU A 26 5.91 2.04 14.86
N PHE A 27 6.81 2.51 15.73
CA PHE A 27 7.48 1.66 16.72
C PHE A 27 6.47 0.81 17.50
N GLY A 28 6.72 -0.49 17.62
CA GLY A 28 5.88 -1.47 18.30
C GLY A 28 4.67 -1.95 17.49
N ARG A 29 4.43 -1.44 16.27
CA ARG A 29 3.31 -1.87 15.43
C ARG A 29 3.64 -3.14 14.67
N LYS A 30 2.69 -4.08 14.66
CA LYS A 30 2.63 -5.19 13.70
C LYS A 30 1.97 -4.69 12.42
N VAL A 31 2.49 -5.00 11.24
CA VAL A 31 1.94 -4.52 9.96
C VAL A 31 1.91 -5.66 8.95
N ALA A 32 0.78 -5.87 8.27
CA ALA A 32 0.69 -6.78 7.14
C ALA A 32 1.09 -6.03 5.86
N ILE A 33 2.00 -6.58 5.07
CA ILE A 33 2.62 -5.94 3.91
C ILE A 33 2.32 -6.76 2.67
N ASP A 34 1.77 -6.12 1.66
CA ASP A 34 1.58 -6.69 0.34
C ASP A 34 2.95 -7.00 -0.31
N ALA A 35 3.29 -8.29 -0.33
CA ALA A 35 4.58 -8.78 -0.82
C ALA A 35 4.65 -8.79 -2.35
N SER A 36 3.52 -8.99 -3.03
CA SER A 36 3.43 -8.94 -4.48
C SER A 36 3.79 -7.55 -5.00
N MET A 37 3.24 -6.51 -4.40
CA MET A 37 3.60 -5.12 -4.71
C MET A 37 5.08 -4.86 -4.42
N CYS A 38 5.63 -5.40 -3.33
CA CYS A 38 7.06 -5.31 -3.01
C CYS A 38 7.95 -5.94 -4.09
N LEU A 39 7.61 -7.14 -4.56
CA LEU A 39 8.37 -7.84 -5.60
C LEU A 39 8.52 -6.97 -6.85
N TYR A 40 7.42 -6.43 -7.36
CA TYR A 40 7.45 -5.51 -8.51
C TYR A 40 8.27 -4.26 -8.22
N GLN A 41 8.09 -3.62 -7.06
CA GLN A 41 8.86 -2.43 -6.69
C GLN A 41 10.37 -2.71 -6.65
N PHE A 42 10.80 -3.84 -6.09
CA PHE A 42 12.21 -4.19 -5.99
C PHE A 42 12.81 -4.54 -7.35
N LEU A 43 12.13 -5.33 -8.18
CA LEU A 43 12.62 -5.66 -9.53
C LEU A 43 12.70 -4.44 -10.46
N ILE A 44 11.83 -3.45 -10.26
CA ILE A 44 11.85 -2.20 -11.05
C ILE A 44 12.95 -1.27 -10.54
N ALA A 45 13.07 -1.07 -9.22
CA ALA A 45 13.91 -0.03 -8.63
C ALA A 45 15.35 -0.48 -8.34
N VAL A 46 15.57 -1.76 -8.03
CA VAL A 46 16.90 -2.29 -7.69
C VAL A 46 17.58 -2.78 -8.96
N ARG A 47 18.47 -1.95 -9.49
CA ARG A 47 19.21 -2.17 -10.74
C ARG A 47 20.66 -1.71 -10.58
N GLN A 48 21.53 -2.19 -11.47
CA GLN A 48 22.88 -1.71 -11.63
C GLN A 48 22.89 -0.29 -12.23
N GLN A 49 24.06 0.35 -12.24
CA GLN A 49 24.23 1.70 -12.79
C GLN A 49 23.92 1.77 -14.29
N ASP A 50 24.19 0.69 -15.02
CA ASP A 50 23.87 0.52 -16.44
C ASP A 50 22.38 0.21 -16.70
N GLY A 51 21.56 0.15 -15.64
CA GLY A 51 20.12 -0.14 -15.71
C GLY A 51 19.77 -1.63 -15.77
N SER A 52 20.74 -2.53 -15.83
CA SER A 52 20.49 -3.98 -15.79
C SER A 52 19.97 -4.42 -14.40
N VAL A 53 19.25 -5.54 -14.35
CA VAL A 53 18.84 -6.13 -13.07
C VAL A 53 20.03 -6.78 -12.37
N LEU A 54 20.01 -6.85 -11.04
CA LEU A 54 21.05 -7.59 -10.32
C LEU A 54 20.87 -9.08 -10.55
N THR A 55 21.95 -9.77 -10.88
CA THR A 55 21.96 -11.22 -11.06
C THR A 55 23.11 -11.86 -10.27
N ASN A 56 22.98 -13.15 -9.97
CA ASN A 56 24.11 -13.97 -9.54
C ASN A 56 24.91 -14.48 -10.77
N GLU A 57 25.95 -15.28 -10.53
CA GLU A 57 26.81 -15.86 -11.58
C GLU A 57 26.04 -16.74 -12.57
N SER A 58 24.97 -17.41 -12.12
CA SER A 58 24.08 -18.21 -12.97
C SER A 58 23.08 -17.38 -13.80
N GLY A 59 23.14 -16.04 -13.72
CA GLY A 59 22.22 -15.14 -14.42
C GLY A 59 20.83 -15.01 -13.78
N ARG A 60 20.60 -15.62 -12.61
CA ARG A 60 19.31 -15.50 -11.90
C ARG A 60 19.20 -14.15 -11.19
N THR A 61 18.05 -13.51 -11.30
CA THR A 61 17.82 -12.16 -10.76
C THR A 61 17.75 -12.14 -9.23
N THR A 62 18.54 -11.31 -8.57
CA THR A 62 18.64 -11.20 -7.10
C THR A 62 18.14 -9.88 -6.53
N SER A 63 17.67 -8.95 -7.37
CA SER A 63 17.15 -7.63 -6.97
C SER A 63 16.06 -7.70 -5.88
N HIS A 64 15.17 -8.68 -5.98
CA HIS A 64 14.08 -8.88 -5.02
C HIS A 64 14.60 -9.30 -3.64
N LEU A 65 15.55 -10.26 -3.57
CA LEU A 65 16.20 -10.68 -2.32
C LEU A 65 16.83 -9.50 -1.59
N MET A 66 17.57 -8.65 -2.31
CA MET A 66 18.18 -7.45 -1.74
C MET A 66 17.13 -6.50 -1.17
N GLY A 67 16.04 -6.29 -1.91
CA GLY A 67 14.92 -5.46 -1.51
C GLY A 67 14.27 -5.95 -0.21
N PHE A 68 13.85 -7.22 -0.18
CA PHE A 68 13.25 -7.83 1.01
C PHE A 68 14.20 -7.78 2.21
N PHE A 69 15.46 -8.17 2.04
CA PHE A 69 16.44 -8.20 3.12
C PHE A 69 16.58 -6.82 3.81
N TYR A 70 16.98 -5.79 3.05
CA TYR A 70 17.26 -4.49 3.65
C TYR A 70 16.01 -3.71 4.06
N ARG A 71 14.88 -3.85 3.36
CA ARG A 71 13.64 -3.19 3.76
C ARG A 71 13.08 -3.78 5.05
N THR A 72 13.14 -5.10 5.20
CA THR A 72 12.71 -5.78 6.41
C THR A 72 13.58 -5.40 7.60
N ILE A 73 14.91 -5.39 7.42
CA ILE A 73 15.85 -4.94 8.47
C ILE A 73 15.57 -3.49 8.88
N ARG A 74 15.32 -2.60 7.92
CA ARG A 74 15.00 -1.19 8.21
C ARG A 74 13.73 -1.07 9.04
N MET A 75 12.66 -1.79 8.68
CA MET A 75 11.40 -1.78 9.43
C MET A 75 11.59 -2.35 10.83
N ALA A 76 12.21 -3.52 10.95
CA ALA A 76 12.51 -4.15 12.24
C ALA A 76 13.36 -3.23 13.13
N GLY A 77 14.39 -2.58 12.57
CA GLY A 77 15.23 -1.64 13.28
C GLY A 77 14.52 -0.39 13.82
N HIS A 78 13.34 -0.05 13.27
CA HIS A 78 12.45 1.00 13.80
C HIS A 78 11.37 0.44 14.75
N GLY A 79 11.50 -0.82 15.17
CA GLY A 79 10.57 -1.51 16.06
C GLY A 79 9.26 -1.94 15.40
N ILE A 80 9.17 -1.93 14.06
CA ILE A 80 8.02 -2.44 13.33
C ILE A 80 8.16 -3.95 13.21
N LYS A 81 7.05 -4.69 13.39
CA LYS A 81 6.98 -6.14 13.21
C LYS A 81 6.28 -6.45 11.88
N PRO A 82 7.01 -6.61 10.76
CA PRO A 82 6.40 -6.84 9.46
C PRO A 82 5.93 -8.29 9.31
N CYS A 83 4.76 -8.49 8.72
CA CYS A 83 4.29 -9.77 8.20
C CYS A 83 4.03 -9.58 6.71
N TYR A 84 4.61 -10.41 5.87
CA TYR A 84 4.40 -10.31 4.42
C TYR A 84 3.22 -11.16 3.98
N VAL A 85 2.47 -10.70 2.98
CA VAL A 85 1.34 -11.44 2.41
C VAL A 85 1.55 -11.57 0.91
N PHE A 86 1.58 -12.80 0.42
CA PHE A 86 1.77 -13.11 -1.00
C PHE A 86 0.41 -13.40 -1.65
N ASP A 87 0.25 -13.00 -2.92
CA ASP A 87 -0.95 -13.35 -3.69
C ASP A 87 -1.09 -14.86 -3.85
N GLY A 88 -2.33 -15.31 -3.86
CA GLY A 88 -2.75 -16.62 -4.34
C GLY A 88 -3.23 -16.56 -5.78
N LYS A 89 -4.35 -17.21 -6.05
CA LYS A 89 -4.93 -17.24 -7.40
C LYS A 89 -5.70 -15.94 -7.65
N PRO A 90 -5.41 -15.20 -8.74
CA PRO A 90 -6.17 -13.99 -9.04
C PRO A 90 -7.64 -14.33 -9.33
N PRO A 91 -8.57 -13.42 -9.00
CA PRO A 91 -9.99 -13.66 -9.26
C PRO A 91 -10.25 -13.63 -10.77
N VAL A 92 -11.24 -14.41 -11.23
CA VAL A 92 -11.57 -14.54 -12.66
C VAL A 92 -11.81 -13.18 -13.31
N MET A 93 -12.48 -12.28 -12.59
CA MET A 93 -12.78 -10.92 -13.03
C MET A 93 -11.55 -10.06 -13.32
N LYS A 94 -10.38 -10.35 -12.70
CA LYS A 94 -9.12 -9.65 -12.97
C LYS A 94 -8.51 -10.01 -14.33
N GLY A 95 -9.04 -11.05 -15.01
CA GLY A 95 -8.54 -11.54 -16.29
C GLY A 95 -8.40 -10.45 -17.36
N GLY A 96 -9.36 -9.54 -17.48
CA GLY A 96 -9.31 -8.44 -18.44
C GLY A 96 -8.15 -7.45 -18.17
N GLU A 97 -7.89 -7.11 -16.90
CA GLU A 97 -6.75 -6.26 -16.54
C GLU A 97 -5.41 -7.00 -16.71
N LEU A 98 -5.36 -8.31 -16.42
CA LEU A 98 -4.18 -9.13 -16.66
C LEU A 98 -3.82 -9.20 -18.15
N GLU A 99 -4.81 -9.33 -19.03
CA GLU A 99 -4.62 -9.28 -20.49
C GLU A 99 -4.14 -7.89 -20.95
N LYS A 100 -4.74 -6.81 -20.42
CA LYS A 100 -4.28 -5.42 -20.68
C LYS A 100 -2.84 -5.21 -20.20
N ARG A 101 -2.42 -5.83 -19.10
CA ARG A 101 -1.02 -5.83 -18.61
C ARG A 101 -0.09 -6.67 -19.49
N LEU A 102 -0.57 -7.77 -20.08
CA LEU A 102 0.19 -8.56 -21.04
C LEU A 102 0.46 -7.77 -22.32
N LYS A 103 -0.58 -7.24 -22.96
CA LYS A 103 -0.46 -6.42 -24.18
C LYS A 103 0.48 -5.22 -24.00
N ARG A 104 0.34 -4.48 -22.88
CA ARG A 104 1.24 -3.36 -22.54
C ARG A 104 2.71 -3.78 -22.39
N ARG A 105 2.97 -5.01 -21.97
CA ARG A 105 4.33 -5.55 -21.86
C ARG A 105 4.88 -5.93 -23.22
N GLU A 106 4.12 -6.63 -24.04
CA GLU A 106 4.52 -6.97 -25.41
C GLU A 106 4.84 -5.72 -26.23
N ASP A 107 4.02 -4.67 -26.12
CA ASP A 107 4.28 -3.38 -26.77
C ASP A 107 5.53 -2.69 -26.21
N ALA A 108 5.79 -2.82 -24.91
CA ALA A 108 6.99 -2.27 -24.28
C ALA A 108 8.25 -3.06 -24.68
N GLU A 109 8.15 -4.37 -24.88
CA GLU A 109 9.25 -5.21 -25.36
C GLU A 109 9.65 -4.82 -26.78
N LYS A 110 8.68 -4.65 -27.69
CA LYS A 110 8.93 -4.14 -29.05
C LYS A 110 9.66 -2.80 -29.02
N LYS A 111 9.13 -1.84 -28.25
CA LYS A 111 9.73 -0.50 -28.10
C LYS A 111 11.11 -0.53 -27.44
N ALA A 112 11.37 -1.48 -26.54
CA ALA A 112 12.69 -1.66 -25.96
C ALA A 112 13.70 -2.15 -27.00
N THR A 113 13.32 -3.09 -27.87
CA THR A 113 14.18 -3.56 -28.96
C THR A 113 14.50 -2.43 -29.94
N GLU A 114 13.49 -1.67 -30.38
CA GLU A 114 13.67 -0.50 -31.25
C GLU A 114 14.60 0.55 -30.61
N ALA A 115 14.40 0.86 -29.32
CA ALA A 115 15.24 1.82 -28.60
C ALA A 115 16.69 1.32 -28.44
N LYS A 116 16.89 0.00 -28.31
CA LYS A 116 18.23 -0.62 -28.25
C LYS A 116 18.96 -0.47 -29.58
N GLU A 117 18.28 -0.78 -30.69
CA GLU A 117 18.82 -0.66 -32.05
C GLU A 117 19.13 0.80 -32.41
N ALA A 118 18.30 1.74 -31.97
CA ALA A 118 18.50 3.17 -32.17
C ALA A 118 19.50 3.81 -31.19
N GLY A 119 20.11 3.06 -30.27
CA GLY A 119 21.07 3.59 -29.29
C GLY A 119 20.47 4.55 -28.25
N GLN A 120 19.15 4.54 -28.06
CA GLN A 120 18.42 5.46 -27.17
C GLN A 120 18.37 4.92 -25.74
N ALA A 121 19.46 5.06 -25.00
CA ALA A 121 19.62 4.46 -23.66
C ALA A 121 18.50 4.84 -22.66
N ALA A 122 18.04 6.10 -22.65
CA ALA A 122 17.00 6.55 -21.74
C ALA A 122 15.63 5.89 -22.01
N GLU A 123 15.24 5.79 -23.28
CA GLU A 123 13.99 5.12 -23.68
C GLU A 123 14.09 3.60 -23.48
N LEU A 124 15.25 3.01 -23.77
CA LEU A 124 15.52 1.59 -23.49
C LEU A 124 15.28 1.28 -22.00
N MET A 125 15.89 2.04 -21.08
CA MET A 125 15.70 1.84 -19.64
C MET A 125 14.22 2.01 -19.22
N LYS A 126 13.53 2.99 -19.79
CA LYS A 126 12.11 3.26 -19.50
C LYS A 126 11.23 2.09 -19.95
N TYR A 127 11.44 1.54 -21.14
CA TYR A 127 10.68 0.40 -21.63
C TYR A 127 11.04 -0.90 -20.91
N GLN A 128 12.32 -1.16 -20.63
CA GLN A 128 12.76 -2.32 -19.83
C GLN A 128 12.16 -2.37 -18.42
N ARG A 129 11.89 -1.21 -17.80
CA ARG A 129 11.17 -1.19 -16.51
C ARG A 129 9.71 -1.62 -16.64
N ARG A 130 9.09 -1.41 -17.80
CA ARG A 130 7.69 -1.79 -18.09
C ARG A 130 7.55 -3.25 -18.47
N THR A 131 8.63 -3.92 -18.89
CA THR A 131 8.62 -5.36 -19.21
C THR A 131 8.76 -6.26 -17.98
N VAL A 132 9.06 -5.68 -16.81
CA VAL A 132 9.28 -6.43 -15.56
C VAL A 132 8.08 -7.34 -15.24
N ARG A 133 8.40 -8.61 -15.01
CA ARG A 133 7.47 -9.64 -14.55
C ARG A 133 8.05 -10.32 -13.33
N VAL A 134 7.19 -10.60 -12.36
CA VAL A 134 7.52 -11.45 -11.22
C VAL A 134 7.33 -12.91 -11.60
N THR A 135 8.31 -13.76 -11.31
CA THR A 135 8.24 -15.21 -11.54
C THR A 135 7.82 -15.96 -10.27
N ARG A 136 7.42 -17.23 -10.42
CA ARG A 136 7.15 -18.11 -9.28
C ARG A 136 8.42 -18.35 -8.46
N GLU A 137 9.56 -18.55 -9.12
CA GLU A 137 10.86 -18.71 -8.44
C GLU A 137 11.18 -17.52 -7.54
N GLN A 138 10.98 -16.29 -8.01
CA GLN A 138 11.23 -15.08 -7.20
C GLN A 138 10.29 -14.97 -5.99
N ASN A 139 9.06 -15.50 -6.08
CA ASN A 139 8.18 -15.59 -4.92
C ASN A 139 8.72 -16.60 -3.90
N GLU A 140 9.11 -17.79 -4.35
CA GLU A 140 9.66 -18.84 -3.48
C GLU A 140 10.99 -18.42 -2.84
N ASP A 141 11.85 -17.74 -3.59
CA ASP A 141 13.09 -17.14 -3.10
C ASP A 141 12.82 -16.09 -2.00
N ALA A 142 11.83 -15.22 -2.20
CA ALA A 142 11.41 -14.24 -1.19
C ALA A 142 10.85 -14.93 0.07
N LYS A 143 9.99 -15.95 -0.08
CA LYS A 143 9.45 -16.72 1.05
C LYS A 143 10.56 -17.45 1.81
N LYS A 144 11.48 -18.10 1.10
CA LYS A 144 12.66 -18.76 1.67
C LYS A 144 13.47 -17.74 2.47
N LEU A 145 13.79 -16.59 1.89
CA LEU A 145 14.50 -15.51 2.58
C LEU A 145 13.79 -15.08 3.87
N LEU A 146 12.49 -14.76 3.79
CA LEU A 146 11.71 -14.30 4.96
C LEU A 146 11.69 -15.34 6.08
N LYS A 147 11.53 -16.62 5.74
CA LYS A 147 11.61 -17.74 6.69
C LYS A 147 12.96 -17.77 7.40
N LEU A 148 14.07 -17.69 6.64
CA LEU A 148 15.42 -17.66 7.19
C LEU A 148 15.68 -16.40 8.04
N MET A 149 15.04 -15.28 7.72
CA MET A 149 15.08 -14.05 8.50
C MET A 149 14.24 -14.10 9.80
N GLY A 150 13.44 -15.15 10.01
CA GLY A 150 12.53 -15.25 11.15
C GLY A 150 11.30 -14.34 11.05
N ILE A 151 10.90 -13.99 9.82
CA ILE A 151 9.80 -13.06 9.54
C ILE A 151 8.60 -13.86 9.01
N PRO A 152 7.41 -13.74 9.64
CA PRO A 152 6.24 -14.48 9.20
C PRO A 152 5.76 -13.96 7.84
N PHE A 153 5.21 -14.88 7.05
CA PHE A 153 4.44 -14.55 5.87
C PHE A 153 3.18 -15.39 5.80
N VAL A 154 2.20 -14.90 5.02
CA VAL A 154 0.93 -15.56 4.75
C VAL A 154 0.76 -15.66 3.24
N GLU A 155 0.20 -16.76 2.76
CA GLU A 155 -0.26 -16.88 1.38
C GLU A 155 -1.77 -16.60 1.38
N ALA A 156 -2.18 -15.56 0.68
CA ALA A 156 -3.60 -15.24 0.52
C ALA A 156 -4.26 -16.31 -0.38
N PRO A 157 -5.53 -16.67 -0.15
CA PRO A 157 -6.28 -17.49 -1.11
C PRO A 157 -6.39 -16.80 -2.48
N CYS A 158 -6.58 -15.48 -2.46
CA CYS A 158 -6.75 -14.65 -3.63
C CYS A 158 -5.75 -13.49 -3.66
N GLU A 159 -6.12 -12.30 -3.21
CA GLU A 159 -5.30 -11.09 -3.33
C GLU A 159 -4.65 -10.72 -1.98
N ALA A 160 -3.39 -10.30 -2.02
CA ALA A 160 -2.61 -9.99 -0.83
C ALA A 160 -3.16 -8.79 -0.07
N GLU A 161 -3.62 -7.74 -0.75
CA GLU A 161 -4.18 -6.53 -0.14
C GLU A 161 -5.46 -6.81 0.66
N SER A 162 -6.32 -7.72 0.18
CA SER A 162 -7.55 -8.09 0.87
C SER A 162 -7.26 -8.93 2.12
N GLN A 163 -6.30 -9.86 2.02
CA GLN A 163 -5.81 -10.63 3.16
C GLN A 163 -5.08 -9.74 4.20
N CYS A 164 -4.31 -8.74 3.74
CA CYS A 164 -3.72 -7.74 4.64
C CYS A 164 -4.79 -6.97 5.41
N ALA A 165 -5.86 -6.54 4.73
CA ALA A 165 -6.98 -5.85 5.35
C ALA A 165 -7.72 -6.75 6.35
N GLU A 166 -7.91 -8.04 6.04
CA GLU A 166 -8.50 -9.01 6.96
C GLU A 166 -7.67 -9.18 8.24
N LEU A 167 -6.36 -9.37 8.14
CA LEU A 167 -5.47 -9.46 9.31
C LEU A 167 -5.54 -8.20 10.19
N ALA A 168 -5.71 -7.03 9.57
CA ALA A 168 -5.84 -5.77 10.29
C ALA A 168 -7.21 -5.63 10.97
N LYS A 169 -8.31 -6.01 10.30
CA LYS A 169 -9.67 -6.03 10.87
C LYS A 169 -9.79 -7.01 12.05
N ALA A 170 -9.15 -8.17 11.93
CA ALA A 170 -9.08 -9.18 12.99
C ALA A 170 -8.16 -8.79 14.16
N GLY A 171 -7.49 -7.63 14.09
CA GLY A 171 -6.61 -7.13 15.14
C GLY A 171 -5.27 -7.88 15.28
N LYS A 172 -4.91 -8.73 14.30
CA LYS A 172 -3.60 -9.42 14.26
C LYS A 172 -2.47 -8.46 13.94
N VAL A 173 -2.77 -7.43 13.14
CA VAL A 173 -1.86 -6.33 12.80
C VAL A 173 -2.57 -4.98 12.96
N TYR A 174 -1.79 -3.90 13.03
CA TYR A 174 -2.29 -2.54 13.16
C TYR A 174 -2.94 -2.03 11.87
N GLY A 175 -2.36 -2.35 10.72
CA GLY A 175 -2.80 -1.88 9.42
C GLY A 175 -2.23 -2.72 8.27
N ALA A 176 -2.79 -2.48 7.09
CA ALA A 176 -2.32 -3.05 5.83
C ALA A 176 -1.36 -2.05 5.16
N ALA A 177 -0.24 -2.52 4.64
CA ALA A 177 0.71 -1.71 3.90
C ALA A 177 0.76 -2.14 2.43
N SER A 178 0.24 -1.27 1.55
CA SER A 178 0.31 -1.43 0.10
C SER A 178 0.33 -0.06 -0.57
N GLU A 179 0.85 0.01 -1.79
CA GLU A 179 0.67 1.18 -2.66
C GLU A 179 -0.62 1.11 -3.47
N ASP A 180 -1.36 0.01 -3.32
CA ASP A 180 -2.68 -0.12 -3.90
C ASP A 180 -3.74 0.62 -3.09
N MET A 181 -4.55 1.41 -3.78
CA MET A 181 -5.62 2.19 -3.16
C MET A 181 -6.93 1.41 -3.11
N ASP A 182 -7.05 0.33 -3.89
CA ASP A 182 -8.17 -0.62 -3.74
C ASP A 182 -8.19 -1.28 -2.36
N THR A 183 -7.06 -1.29 -1.65
CA THR A 183 -6.93 -1.77 -0.29
C THR A 183 -7.94 -1.08 0.65
N LEU A 184 -8.28 0.19 0.42
CA LEU A 184 -9.31 0.89 1.20
C LEU A 184 -10.71 0.26 1.06
N CYS A 185 -11.02 -0.34 -0.09
CA CYS A 185 -12.31 -1.01 -0.34
C CYS A 185 -12.49 -2.25 0.53
N TYR A 186 -11.39 -2.91 0.95
CA TYR A 186 -11.40 -4.04 1.87
C TYR A 186 -11.49 -3.65 3.35
N GLN A 187 -11.56 -2.33 3.63
CA GLN A 187 -11.77 -1.72 4.93
C GLN A 187 -10.73 -2.03 6.01
N PRO A 188 -9.41 -1.97 5.73
CA PRO A 188 -8.42 -2.01 6.80
C PRO A 188 -8.64 -0.81 7.75
N PRO A 189 -8.50 -0.97 9.09
CA PRO A 189 -8.54 0.16 10.01
C PRO A 189 -7.59 1.29 9.59
N PHE A 190 -6.39 0.91 9.14
CA PHE A 190 -5.37 1.80 8.59
C PHE A 190 -4.73 1.19 7.34
N LEU A 191 -4.68 1.96 6.25
CA LEU A 191 -3.82 1.69 5.09
C LEU A 191 -2.54 2.54 5.22
N LEU A 192 -1.38 1.89 5.11
CA LEU A 192 -0.05 2.51 5.20
C LEU A 192 0.63 2.51 3.83
N ARG A 193 0.88 3.71 3.30
CA ARG A 193 1.61 3.91 2.05
C ARG A 193 3.02 4.43 2.31
N ASN A 194 3.90 4.20 1.35
CA ASN A 194 5.34 4.48 1.35
C ASN A 194 6.16 3.68 2.38
N LEU A 195 5.61 2.63 3.00
CA LEU A 195 6.30 1.85 4.03
C LEU A 195 7.54 1.13 3.48
N THR A 196 7.40 0.55 2.29
CA THR A 196 8.42 -0.27 1.61
C THR A 196 9.30 0.57 0.67
N ALA A 197 9.04 1.87 0.60
CA ALA A 197 9.79 2.80 -0.23
C ALA A 197 11.27 2.85 0.17
N ALA A 198 12.11 3.17 -0.82
CA ALA A 198 13.53 3.32 -0.59
C ALA A 198 13.86 4.44 0.38
N GLU A 199 14.72 4.15 1.35
CA GLU A 199 15.15 5.13 2.37
C GLU A 199 15.76 6.39 1.74
N ALA A 200 16.51 6.23 0.65
CA ALA A 200 17.08 7.34 -0.12
C ALA A 200 16.02 8.35 -0.63
N ARG A 201 14.76 7.92 -0.81
CA ARG A 201 13.66 8.81 -1.23
C ARG A 201 13.16 9.70 -0.09
N LYS A 202 13.51 9.40 1.17
CA LYS A 202 13.12 10.16 2.37
C LYS A 202 11.60 10.44 2.45
N LEU A 203 10.78 9.50 1.97
CA LEU A 203 9.33 9.63 2.01
C LEU A 203 8.81 9.44 3.44
N LYS A 204 7.79 10.24 3.79
CA LYS A 204 6.96 9.99 4.97
C LYS A 204 6.02 8.82 4.70
N ILE A 205 5.60 8.17 5.77
CA ILE A 205 4.56 7.14 5.73
C ILE A 205 3.22 7.85 5.77
N ASP A 206 2.40 7.61 4.75
CA ASP A 206 1.03 8.13 4.69
C ASP A 206 0.08 7.07 5.23
N GLU A 207 -0.56 7.38 6.36
CA GLU A 207 -1.56 6.55 7.02
C GLU A 207 -2.95 7.06 6.67
N TYR A 208 -3.81 6.18 6.14
CA TYR A 208 -5.20 6.45 5.78
C TYR A 208 -6.12 5.71 6.74
N ASN A 209 -6.94 6.43 7.51
CA ASN A 209 -7.94 5.84 8.39
C ASN A 209 -9.28 5.67 7.67
N ILE A 210 -9.71 4.43 7.44
CA ILE A 210 -10.93 4.14 6.66
C ILE A 210 -12.19 4.80 7.24
N LYS A 211 -12.30 4.92 8.57
CA LYS A 211 -13.47 5.53 9.21
C LYS A 211 -13.57 7.02 8.89
N GLU A 212 -12.44 7.72 8.94
CA GLU A 212 -12.38 9.14 8.57
C GLU A 212 -12.50 9.33 7.05
N VAL A 213 -12.07 8.36 6.23
CA VAL A 213 -12.35 8.35 4.78
C VAL A 213 -13.86 8.32 4.55
N LEU A 214 -14.57 7.30 5.02
CA LEU A 214 -16.02 7.15 4.81
C LEU A 214 -16.80 8.37 5.33
N LYS A 215 -16.40 8.90 6.49
CA LYS A 215 -16.97 10.12 7.07
C LYS A 215 -16.71 11.38 6.23
N GLY A 216 -15.52 11.52 5.64
CA GLY A 216 -15.20 12.67 4.78
C GLY A 216 -15.95 12.63 3.45
N PHE A 217 -16.18 11.43 2.90
CA PHE A 217 -16.99 11.27 1.69
C PHE A 217 -18.49 11.40 1.94
N ASP A 218 -18.93 11.21 3.19
CA ASP A 218 -20.33 11.12 3.62
C ASP A 218 -21.07 9.99 2.89
N MET A 219 -20.45 8.81 2.87
CA MET A 219 -20.94 7.62 2.17
C MET A 219 -20.74 6.37 3.01
N PRO A 220 -21.72 5.45 3.05
CA PRO A 220 -21.49 4.09 3.54
C PRO A 220 -20.52 3.34 2.62
N ILE A 221 -19.98 2.21 3.09
CA ILE A 221 -18.95 1.48 2.36
C ILE A 221 -19.42 1.01 0.98
N GLU A 222 -20.68 0.60 0.84
CA GLU A 222 -21.26 0.11 -0.40
C GLU A 222 -21.25 1.22 -1.48
N GLN A 223 -21.59 2.46 -1.09
CA GLN A 223 -21.52 3.61 -1.99
C GLN A 223 -20.08 4.00 -2.31
N PHE A 224 -19.17 3.89 -1.34
CA PHE A 224 -17.75 4.15 -1.56
C PHE A 224 -17.15 3.14 -2.55
N ILE A 225 -17.48 1.85 -2.44
CA ILE A 225 -17.07 0.81 -3.38
C ILE A 225 -17.67 1.07 -4.77
N ASP A 226 -18.96 1.41 -4.86
CA ASP A 226 -19.61 1.77 -6.11
C ASP A 226 -18.93 2.94 -6.81
N MET A 227 -18.57 3.97 -6.04
CA MET A 227 -17.77 5.07 -6.52
C MET A 227 -16.41 4.58 -7.04
N CYS A 228 -15.71 3.70 -6.31
CA CYS A 228 -14.43 3.15 -6.74
C CYS A 228 -14.53 2.33 -8.03
N ILE A 229 -15.64 1.59 -8.23
CA ILE A 229 -15.93 0.88 -9.48
C ILE A 229 -16.13 1.87 -10.63
N LEU A 230 -16.83 2.99 -10.42
CA LEU A 230 -16.98 4.06 -11.44
C LEU A 230 -15.66 4.72 -11.80
N LEU A 231 -14.78 4.96 -10.81
CA LEU A 231 -13.44 5.51 -11.03
C LEU A 231 -12.59 4.57 -11.89
N GLY A 232 -12.78 3.27 -11.70
CA GLY A 232 -12.08 2.20 -12.36
C GLY A 232 -11.22 1.42 -11.40
N CYS A 233 -11.60 0.15 -11.25
CA CYS A 233 -10.88 -0.89 -10.55
C CYS A 233 -10.29 -1.91 -11.52
N ASP A 234 -9.59 -2.91 -10.98
CA ASP A 234 -8.95 -3.96 -11.77
C ASP A 234 -9.92 -5.11 -12.18
N TYR A 235 -11.16 -5.12 -11.67
CA TYR A 235 -12.09 -6.25 -11.79
C TYR A 235 -13.16 -6.08 -12.87
N CYS A 236 -13.41 -4.87 -13.35
CA CYS A 236 -14.40 -4.63 -14.39
C CYS A 236 -14.10 -3.34 -15.18
N GLU A 237 -14.84 -3.14 -16.27
CA GLU A 237 -14.76 -1.93 -17.08
C GLU A 237 -15.32 -0.70 -16.33
N THR A 238 -15.22 0.48 -16.96
CA THR A 238 -15.77 1.74 -16.44
C THR A 238 -16.66 2.40 -17.48
N ILE A 239 -17.55 3.29 -17.05
CA ILE A 239 -18.34 4.10 -17.96
C ILE A 239 -17.46 5.18 -18.58
N ARG A 240 -17.25 5.11 -19.90
CA ARG A 240 -16.40 6.06 -20.63
C ARG A 240 -16.92 7.50 -20.43
N GLY A 241 -16.01 8.41 -20.09
CA GLY A 241 -16.32 9.83 -19.87
C GLY A 241 -16.80 10.16 -18.46
N VAL A 242 -16.92 9.16 -17.56
CA VAL A 242 -17.13 9.39 -16.13
C VAL A 242 -15.76 9.50 -15.45
N GLY A 243 -15.37 10.71 -15.10
CA GLY A 243 -14.17 10.99 -14.31
C GLY A 243 -14.45 11.12 -12.81
N PRO A 244 -13.43 11.40 -11.98
CA PRO A 244 -13.54 11.42 -10.53
C PRO A 244 -14.67 12.29 -9.95
N VAL A 245 -14.76 13.53 -10.41
CA VAL A 245 -15.80 14.48 -9.97
C VAL A 245 -17.20 14.01 -10.38
N THR A 246 -17.32 13.47 -11.60
CA THR A 246 -18.60 12.97 -12.12
C THR A 246 -19.06 11.73 -11.37
N ALA A 247 -18.16 10.79 -11.09
CA ALA A 247 -18.45 9.59 -10.32
C ALA A 247 -19.01 9.94 -8.94
N MET A 248 -18.36 10.86 -8.21
CA MET A 248 -18.87 11.34 -6.91
C MET A 248 -20.26 11.97 -7.02
N LYS A 249 -20.49 12.83 -8.02
CA LYS A 249 -21.81 13.47 -8.23
C LYS A 249 -22.89 12.43 -8.52
N MET A 250 -22.60 11.43 -9.34
CA MET A 250 -23.54 10.36 -9.68
C MET A 250 -23.88 9.54 -8.43
N ILE A 251 -22.88 9.12 -7.66
CA ILE A 251 -23.12 8.31 -6.44
C ILE A 251 -23.89 9.11 -5.40
N ARG A 252 -23.56 10.38 -5.16
CA ARG A 252 -24.34 11.22 -4.22
C ARG A 252 -25.78 11.43 -4.68
N LYS A 253 -26.02 11.53 -5.99
CA LYS A 253 -27.36 11.78 -6.54
C LYS A 253 -28.22 10.52 -6.54
N TYR A 254 -27.67 9.40 -6.99
CA TYR A 254 -28.44 8.18 -7.27
C TYR A 254 -28.27 7.11 -6.19
N GLY A 255 -27.18 7.12 -5.43
CA GLY A 255 -26.97 6.27 -4.27
C GLY A 255 -26.51 4.84 -4.55
N SER A 256 -26.58 4.35 -5.79
CA SER A 256 -26.01 3.04 -6.18
C SER A 256 -25.74 2.94 -7.67
N LEU A 257 -24.90 1.99 -8.07
CA LEU A 257 -24.64 1.69 -9.48
C LEU A 257 -25.88 1.25 -10.25
N GLU A 258 -26.79 0.49 -9.62
CA GLU A 258 -28.04 0.03 -10.24
C GLU A 258 -28.87 1.21 -10.74
N LYS A 259 -29.08 2.22 -9.88
CA LYS A 259 -29.85 3.42 -10.23
C LYS A 259 -29.13 4.29 -11.26
N ILE A 260 -27.80 4.33 -11.23
CA ILE A 260 -27.00 5.04 -12.23
C ILE A 260 -27.17 4.39 -13.61
N VAL A 261 -27.05 3.06 -13.68
CA VAL A 261 -27.22 2.29 -14.92
C VAL A 261 -28.64 2.47 -15.47
N GLU A 262 -29.66 2.25 -14.64
CA GLU A 262 -31.07 2.44 -15.00
C GLU A 262 -31.32 3.85 -15.55
N THR A 263 -30.79 4.88 -14.90
CA THR A 263 -30.96 6.28 -15.35
C THR A 263 -30.28 6.53 -16.69
N ILE A 264 -29.11 5.95 -16.94
CA ILE A 264 -28.37 6.12 -18.20
C ILE A 264 -29.08 5.40 -19.34
N GLU A 265 -29.59 4.19 -19.11
CA GLU A 265 -30.26 3.36 -20.11
C GLU A 265 -31.65 3.90 -20.46
N ASN A 266 -32.37 4.47 -19.48
CA ASN A 266 -33.70 5.06 -19.68
C ASN A 266 -33.67 6.48 -20.28
N ASP A 267 -32.50 7.08 -20.49
CA ASP A 267 -32.34 8.39 -21.13
C ASP A 267 -31.76 8.24 -22.55
N PRO A 268 -32.60 8.29 -23.61
CA PRO A 268 -32.15 8.20 -25.00
C PRO A 268 -31.18 9.34 -25.41
N LYS A 269 -31.12 10.43 -24.63
CA LYS A 269 -30.22 11.57 -24.86
C LYS A 269 -28.96 11.49 -24.01
N SER A 270 -28.80 10.43 -23.20
CA SER A 270 -27.62 10.25 -22.37
C SER A 270 -26.36 10.17 -23.23
N LYS A 271 -25.35 10.97 -22.86
CA LYS A 271 -24.02 10.93 -23.47
C LYS A 271 -23.16 9.76 -22.98
N TYR A 272 -23.61 9.06 -21.95
CA TYR A 272 -22.89 7.95 -21.33
C TYR A 272 -23.39 6.63 -21.89
N LYS A 273 -22.49 5.68 -22.11
CA LYS A 273 -22.82 4.31 -22.51
C LYS A 273 -22.32 3.35 -21.45
N VAL A 274 -23.22 2.54 -20.92
CA VAL A 274 -22.89 1.46 -19.98
C VAL A 274 -22.19 0.34 -20.77
N PRO A 275 -21.08 -0.24 -20.26
CA PRO A 275 -20.47 -1.40 -20.89
C PRO A 275 -21.46 -2.56 -20.99
N GLU A 276 -21.39 -3.32 -22.10
CA GLU A 276 -22.23 -4.51 -22.27
C GLU A 276 -21.86 -5.57 -21.22
N ASN A 277 -22.87 -6.21 -20.62
CA ASN A 277 -22.70 -7.23 -19.56
C ASN A 277 -21.78 -6.78 -18.42
N TRP A 278 -21.87 -5.51 -18.00
CA TRP A 278 -20.97 -4.93 -17.01
C TRP A 278 -21.11 -5.61 -15.63
N PRO A 279 -20.09 -6.36 -15.15
CA PRO A 279 -20.19 -7.18 -13.94
C PRO A 279 -19.90 -6.39 -12.67
N TYR A 280 -20.52 -5.21 -12.53
CA TYR A 280 -20.24 -4.31 -11.41
C TYR A 280 -20.77 -4.84 -10.08
N LYS A 281 -21.82 -5.67 -10.09
CA LYS A 281 -22.39 -6.28 -8.89
C LYS A 281 -21.42 -7.32 -8.32
N GLU A 282 -20.86 -8.15 -9.19
CA GLU A 282 -19.87 -9.16 -8.87
C GLU A 282 -18.59 -8.49 -8.36
N ALA A 283 -18.12 -7.42 -9.03
CA ALA A 283 -16.99 -6.62 -8.55
C ALA A 283 -17.24 -6.03 -7.15
N ARG A 284 -18.44 -5.50 -6.89
CA ARG A 284 -18.84 -5.02 -5.55
C ARG A 284 -18.80 -6.15 -4.52
N GLN A 285 -19.34 -7.33 -4.86
CA GLN A 285 -19.32 -8.50 -3.97
C GLN A 285 -17.90 -8.97 -3.66
N LEU A 286 -16.99 -8.94 -4.63
CA LEU A 286 -15.58 -9.27 -4.41
C LEU A 286 -14.93 -8.33 -3.39
N PHE A 287 -15.23 -7.03 -3.44
CA PHE A 287 -14.72 -6.08 -2.45
C PHE A 287 -15.34 -6.26 -1.05
N LEU A 288 -16.64 -6.53 -0.97
CA LEU A 288 -17.35 -6.68 0.30
C LEU A 288 -17.03 -8.02 0.99
N HIS A 289 -16.91 -9.08 0.20
CA HIS A 289 -16.69 -10.45 0.65
C HIS A 289 -15.53 -11.10 -0.11
N PRO A 290 -14.28 -10.60 0.07
CA PRO A 290 -13.12 -11.16 -0.59
C PRO A 290 -12.81 -12.57 -0.06
N GLU A 291 -12.23 -13.41 -0.91
CA GLU A 291 -11.71 -14.71 -0.51
C GLU A 291 -10.41 -14.54 0.28
N VAL A 292 -10.49 -14.72 1.60
CA VAL A 292 -9.39 -14.54 2.55
C VAL A 292 -9.40 -15.66 3.58
N THR A 293 -8.23 -16.03 4.07
CA THR A 293 -8.10 -16.87 5.26
C THR A 293 -8.55 -16.04 6.47
N PRO A 294 -9.53 -16.53 7.27
CA PRO A 294 -10.03 -15.81 8.44
C PRO A 294 -8.88 -15.42 9.37
N GLY A 295 -8.87 -14.15 9.81
CA GLY A 295 -7.76 -13.67 10.63
C GLY A 295 -7.57 -14.49 11.91
N SER A 296 -8.63 -15.07 12.48
CA SER A 296 -8.58 -15.95 13.66
C SER A 296 -7.69 -17.19 13.48
N GLU A 297 -7.59 -17.71 12.26
CA GLU A 297 -6.83 -18.93 11.92
C GLU A 297 -5.34 -18.66 11.68
N VAL A 298 -4.96 -17.38 11.55
CA VAL A 298 -3.58 -16.98 11.30
C VAL A 298 -2.86 -16.66 12.61
N ASP A 299 -1.74 -17.35 12.84
CA ASP A 299 -0.81 -17.07 13.94
C ASP A 299 0.50 -16.49 13.39
N LEU A 300 0.87 -15.31 13.89
CA LEU A 300 2.03 -14.56 13.41
C LEU A 300 3.14 -14.62 14.45
N LYS A 301 4.22 -15.33 14.13
CA LYS A 301 5.39 -15.47 14.98
C LYS A 301 6.64 -14.91 14.30
N TRP A 302 7.31 -14.02 15.01
CA TRP A 302 8.64 -13.54 14.65
C TRP A 302 9.65 -14.33 15.49
N THR A 303 10.61 -14.96 14.83
CA THR A 303 11.62 -15.82 15.47
C THR A 303 13.02 -15.25 15.27
N GLU A 304 14.02 -15.82 15.94
CA GLU A 304 15.40 -15.44 15.65
C GLU A 304 15.78 -15.84 14.21
N PRO A 305 16.58 -15.02 13.51
CA PRO A 305 17.06 -15.35 12.17
C PRO A 305 18.04 -16.53 12.22
N ASP A 306 17.95 -17.42 11.24
CA ASP A 306 18.95 -18.48 11.01
C ASP A 306 20.12 -17.91 10.21
N ILE A 307 21.17 -17.48 10.92
CA ILE A 307 22.30 -16.76 10.33
C ILE A 307 23.09 -17.65 9.37
N ASP A 308 23.32 -18.91 9.70
CA ASP A 308 24.14 -19.80 8.87
C ASP A 308 23.41 -20.17 7.58
N ALA A 309 22.11 -20.47 7.66
CA ALA A 309 21.29 -20.72 6.48
C ALA A 309 21.11 -19.45 5.62
N LEU A 310 20.99 -18.25 6.24
CA LEU A 310 20.98 -16.98 5.52
C LEU A 310 22.28 -16.75 4.74
N ILE A 311 23.44 -17.06 5.34
CA ILE A 311 24.74 -16.94 4.66
C ILE A 311 24.80 -17.93 3.50
N ASN A 312 24.40 -19.19 3.71
CA ASN A 312 24.38 -20.16 2.63
C ASN A 312 23.51 -19.68 1.45
N PHE A 313 22.29 -19.22 1.74
CA PHE A 313 21.36 -18.81 0.70
C PHE A 313 21.75 -17.49 0.02
N MET A 314 22.11 -16.45 0.77
CA MET A 314 22.42 -15.14 0.19
C MET A 314 23.83 -15.12 -0.41
N VAL A 315 24.82 -15.66 0.29
CA VAL A 315 26.23 -15.54 -0.14
C VAL A 315 26.56 -16.63 -1.14
N LYS A 316 26.43 -17.90 -0.75
CA LYS A 316 26.91 -19.01 -1.58
C LYS A 316 26.03 -19.27 -2.80
N GLU A 317 24.70 -19.27 -2.63
CA GLU A 317 23.78 -19.54 -3.74
C GLU A 317 23.50 -18.30 -4.62
N ASN A 318 23.63 -17.09 -4.07
CA ASN A 318 23.18 -15.84 -4.72
C ASN A 318 24.25 -14.75 -4.84
N GLY A 319 25.49 -15.01 -4.42
CA GLY A 319 26.64 -14.14 -4.68
C GLY A 319 26.65 -12.82 -3.91
N PHE A 320 25.87 -12.68 -2.83
CA PHE A 320 25.91 -11.48 -2.00
C PHE A 320 27.19 -11.42 -1.15
N ASN A 321 27.65 -10.21 -0.83
CA ASN A 321 28.82 -10.03 0.03
C ASN A 321 28.57 -10.53 1.46
N GLU A 322 29.40 -11.46 1.94
CA GLU A 322 29.21 -12.11 3.23
C GLU A 322 29.16 -11.16 4.42
N GLN A 323 30.11 -10.22 4.51
CA GLN A 323 30.17 -9.27 5.61
C GLN A 323 28.88 -8.45 5.71
N ARG A 324 28.36 -7.97 4.57
CA ARG A 324 27.09 -7.22 4.53
C ARG A 324 25.90 -8.03 5.01
N ILE A 325 25.84 -9.32 4.63
CA ILE A 325 24.76 -10.21 5.08
C ILE A 325 24.87 -10.47 6.59
N ARG A 326 26.07 -10.76 7.11
CA ARG A 326 26.32 -10.95 8.55
C ARG A 326 25.93 -9.71 9.36
N ASP A 327 26.37 -8.53 8.93
CA ASP A 327 26.03 -7.26 9.59
C ASP A 327 24.52 -6.98 9.58
N GLY A 328 23.85 -7.27 8.46
CA GLY A 328 22.41 -7.15 8.32
C GLY A 328 21.65 -8.11 9.24
N ALA A 329 22.06 -9.37 9.30
CA ALA A 329 21.47 -10.39 10.16
C ALA A 329 21.67 -10.06 11.65
N ALA A 330 22.85 -9.56 12.04
CA ALA A 330 23.11 -9.11 13.41
C ALA A 330 22.20 -7.94 13.81
N LYS A 331 22.02 -6.96 12.92
CA LYS A 331 21.07 -5.85 13.13
C LYS A 331 19.64 -6.35 13.28
N LEU A 332 19.23 -7.32 12.45
CA LEU A 332 17.90 -7.93 12.53
C LEU A 332 17.67 -8.65 13.87
N SER A 333 18.61 -9.50 14.27
CA SER A 333 18.54 -10.23 15.54
C SER A 333 18.39 -9.28 16.73
N LYS A 334 19.19 -8.21 16.77
CA LYS A 334 19.07 -7.17 17.80
C LYS A 334 17.70 -6.48 17.77
N ALA A 335 17.22 -6.13 16.59
CA ALA A 335 15.94 -5.46 16.41
C ALA A 335 14.76 -6.33 16.90
N LEU A 336 14.72 -7.61 16.51
CA LEU A 336 13.67 -8.53 16.92
C LEU A 336 13.67 -8.78 18.44
N LYS A 337 14.85 -8.82 19.08
CA LYS A 337 14.98 -8.91 20.56
C LYS A 337 14.49 -7.66 21.29
N SER A 338 14.79 -6.47 20.76
CA SER A 338 14.38 -5.18 21.36
C SER A 338 12.89 -4.85 21.21
N GLY A 339 12.17 -5.53 20.31
CA GLY A 339 10.77 -5.25 19.97
C GLY A 339 9.74 -5.76 20.99
N THR A 340 10.12 -6.05 22.23
CA THR A 340 9.23 -6.58 23.28
C THR A 340 8.39 -5.50 23.98
N GLN A 341 8.74 -4.22 23.87
CA GLN A 341 7.92 -3.14 24.43
C GLN A 341 6.72 -2.82 23.53
N GLU A 342 5.55 -3.36 23.89
CA GLU A 342 4.28 -3.09 23.21
C GLU A 342 3.72 -1.70 23.56
N ARG A 343 3.07 -1.04 22.60
CA ARG A 343 2.44 0.27 22.83
C ARG A 343 1.15 0.12 23.65
N LEU A 344 0.84 1.11 24.48
CA LEU A 344 -0.40 1.16 25.27
C LEU A 344 -1.67 1.07 24.41
N ASP A 345 -1.68 1.71 23.24
CA ASP A 345 -2.82 1.67 22.32
C ASP A 345 -3.04 0.31 21.64
N SER A 346 -2.09 -0.64 21.78
CA SER A 346 -2.32 -2.05 21.43
C SER A 346 -3.18 -2.78 22.47
N PHE A 347 -3.23 -2.30 23.72
CA PHE A 347 -4.02 -2.90 24.80
C PHE A 347 -5.43 -2.31 24.93
N PHE A 348 -5.62 -1.06 24.51
CA PHE A 348 -6.88 -0.34 24.68
C PHE A 348 -7.47 0.06 23.33
N ARG A 349 -8.77 -0.20 23.13
CA ARG A 349 -9.51 0.42 22.02
C ARG A 349 -9.60 1.92 22.30
N VAL A 350 -9.01 2.74 21.43
CA VAL A 350 -9.08 4.20 21.54
C VAL A 350 -10.55 4.64 21.45
N SER A 351 -11.12 5.04 22.59
CA SER A 351 -12.40 5.75 22.62
C SER A 351 -12.14 7.21 22.25
N GLY A 352 -12.93 7.75 21.33
CA GLY A 352 -12.68 9.06 20.73
C GLY A 352 -12.42 10.15 21.77
N THR A 353 -11.42 10.98 21.51
CA THR A 353 -11.05 12.11 22.37
C THR A 353 -12.28 13.00 22.57
N LYS A 354 -12.82 13.06 23.80
CA LYS A 354 -13.84 14.06 24.16
C LYS A 354 -13.21 15.44 23.94
N SER A 355 -13.60 16.11 22.88
CA SER A 355 -13.30 17.52 22.65
C SER A 355 -13.83 18.33 23.84
N SER A 356 -12.95 18.75 24.74
CA SER A 356 -13.31 19.67 25.82
C SER A 356 -13.45 21.06 25.23
N ASN A 357 -14.68 21.45 24.92
CA ASN A 357 -15.05 22.79 24.51
C ASN A 357 -14.92 23.73 25.72
N LYS A 358 -13.71 24.20 26.05
CA LYS A 358 -13.50 25.16 27.14
C LYS A 358 -13.59 26.59 26.61
N LYS A 359 -14.82 27.11 26.66
CA LYS A 359 -15.19 28.52 26.49
C LYS A 359 -14.21 29.40 27.28
N ARG A 360 -13.39 30.19 26.58
CA ARG A 360 -12.55 31.24 27.17
C ARG A 360 -13.45 32.45 27.42
N THR A 361 -14.00 32.56 28.63
CA THR A 361 -14.51 33.83 29.15
C THR A 361 -13.33 34.70 29.55
N THR A 362 -13.08 35.75 28.79
CA THR A 362 -12.15 36.84 29.15
C THR A 362 -12.70 37.58 30.37
N LYS A 363 -11.97 37.52 31.48
CA LYS A 363 -12.12 38.47 32.59
C LYS A 363 -11.37 39.75 32.22
N GLU A 364 -12.12 40.83 32.05
CA GLU A 364 -11.62 42.18 32.20
C GLU A 364 -11.24 42.45 33.66
N GLU A 365 -10.36 43.44 33.80
CA GLU A 365 -10.04 44.26 34.97
C GLU A 365 -8.75 43.99 35.77
N ALA A 366 -8.05 45.13 35.88
CA ALA A 366 -7.07 45.54 36.88
C ALA A 366 -5.63 45.02 36.77
N LYS A 367 -4.77 45.84 36.13
CA LYS A 367 -3.75 46.61 36.87
C LYS A 367 -3.03 47.59 35.94
N ASN A 368 -3.54 48.82 35.88
CA ASN A 368 -2.79 49.97 35.41
C ASN A 368 -2.31 50.74 36.65
N GLY A 369 -1.01 50.67 36.93
CA GLY A 369 -0.37 51.17 38.14
C GLY A 369 0.95 51.87 37.82
N ASN A 370 0.82 53.08 37.30
CA ASN A 370 1.58 54.28 37.71
C ASN A 370 3.13 54.27 37.64
N LYS A 371 3.69 54.98 36.66
CA LYS A 371 4.89 55.82 36.86
C LYS A 371 4.85 57.08 35.98
N LYS A 372 4.46 58.20 36.61
CA LYS A 372 4.86 59.60 36.30
C LYS A 372 6.40 59.66 36.09
N LYS A 373 7.03 60.57 35.34
CA LYS A 373 6.71 61.97 34.97
C LYS A 373 7.75 62.48 33.94
N THR A 374 7.38 63.58 33.26
CA THR A 374 8.22 64.67 32.69
C THR A 374 8.98 64.44 31.36
N ARG A 375 9.06 65.36 30.37
CA ARG A 375 8.78 66.81 30.27
C ARG A 375 8.79 67.24 28.78
N ARG A 376 8.04 68.32 28.46
CA ARG A 376 8.28 69.41 27.47
C ARG A 376 8.09 69.19 25.94
N ARG A 377 7.12 69.97 25.43
CA ARG A 377 7.14 70.91 24.28
C ARG A 377 7.95 70.50 23.03
N ARG A 378 7.27 70.38 21.88
CA ARG A 378 6.86 71.50 21.02
C ARG A 378 5.70 71.08 20.15
#